data_AF-A0A820MP05-F1
#
_entry.id   AF-A0A820MP05-F1
#
_cell.length_a   1.000
_cell.length_b   1.000
_cell.length_c   1.000
_cell.angle_alpha   90.00
_cell.angle_beta   90.00
_cell.angle_gamma   90.00
#
_symmetry.space_group_name_H-M   'P 1'
#
loop_
_entity.id
_entity.type
_entity.pdbx_description
1 polymer ?
#
loop_
_entity_poly.entity_id
_entity_poly.type
_entity_poly.pdbx_seq_one_letter_code
_entity_poly.pdbx_strand_id
1 'polypeptide(L)'
;SASGDKIVTGQLTAVGEKQLYELGKIIRSELIKEDDKGLIPPIYDPNFVYCRSTYMDRTVTSARSFLAGLFSSEKQDNKVQAKGPFEIEVHNFPDEDMFPNARVYPIIAKCKSALELYGSLDDTHDLKKARQALINRIGVSDYEHGIVELY
;
A
#
# COMPACT_ATOMS: atom_id res chain seq x y z
N SER A 1 -28.18 5.72 -15.66
CA SER A 1 -28.25 5.80 -14.19
C SER A 1 -26.85 5.57 -13.64
N ALA A 2 -26.07 6.64 -13.46
CA ALA A 2 -24.78 6.53 -12.77
C ALA A 2 -25.06 6.51 -11.27
N SER A 3 -24.73 5.41 -10.59
CA SER A 3 -24.72 5.39 -9.13
C SER A 3 -23.67 6.42 -8.69
N GLY A 4 -24.08 7.37 -7.85
CA GLY A 4 -23.15 8.27 -7.21
C GLY A 4 -22.36 7.48 -6.19
N ASP A 5 -21.27 6.86 -6.61
CA ASP A 5 -20.39 6.12 -5.73
C ASP A 5 -19.82 7.09 -4.69
N LYS A 6 -20.23 6.86 -3.44
CA LYS A 6 -19.81 7.66 -2.29
C LYS A 6 -18.30 7.50 -2.15
N ILE A 7 -17.56 8.58 -2.34
CA ILE A 7 -16.10 8.59 -2.14
C ILE A 7 -15.84 8.39 -0.64
N VAL A 8 -15.21 7.26 -0.30
CA VAL A 8 -14.81 6.91 1.08
C VAL A 8 -13.32 7.20 1.26
N THR A 9 -12.96 7.85 2.37
CA THR A 9 -11.57 8.15 2.71
C THR A 9 -10.72 6.88 2.80
N GLY A 10 -9.48 6.95 2.29
CA GLY A 10 -8.53 5.85 2.39
C GLY A 10 -8.74 4.72 1.37
N GLN A 11 -9.65 4.90 0.41
CA GLN A 11 -9.82 3.99 -0.72
C GLN A 11 -8.78 4.25 -1.82
N LEU A 12 -8.42 3.19 -2.55
CA LEU A 12 -7.56 3.31 -3.72
C LEU A 12 -8.33 4.03 -4.84
N THR A 13 -7.67 4.96 -5.52
CA THR A 13 -8.27 5.68 -6.66
C THR A 13 -7.89 5.00 -7.97
N ALA A 14 -8.63 5.29 -9.05
CA ALA A 14 -8.27 4.84 -10.40
C ALA A 14 -6.85 5.28 -10.84
N VAL A 15 -6.38 6.43 -10.35
CA VAL A 15 -4.99 6.87 -10.55
C VAL A 15 -4.02 5.92 -9.86
N GLY A 16 -4.31 5.55 -8.61
CA GLY A 16 -3.53 4.57 -7.85
C GLY A 16 -3.51 3.20 -8.52
N GLU A 17 -4.65 2.69 -8.95
CA GLU A 17 -4.74 1.43 -9.71
C GLU A 17 -3.86 1.45 -10.95
N LYS A 18 -3.91 2.53 -11.74
CA LYS A 18 -3.07 2.68 -12.93
C LYS A 18 -1.58 2.72 -12.56
N GLN A 19 -1.20 3.42 -11.51
CA GLN A 19 0.20 3.46 -11.05
C GLN A 19 0.72 2.07 -10.73
N LEU A 20 -0.06 1.25 -10.03
CA LEU A 20 0.33 -0.12 -9.68
C LEU A 20 0.37 -1.03 -10.90
N TYR A 21 -0.57 -0.88 -11.84
CA TYR A 21 -0.55 -1.61 -13.11
C TYR A 21 0.73 -1.30 -13.92
N GLU A 22 1.07 -0.02 -14.10
CA GLU A 22 2.29 0.36 -14.81
C GLU A 22 3.55 -0.11 -14.08
N LEU A 23 3.56 -0.06 -12.75
CA LEU A 23 4.64 -0.64 -11.95
C LEU A 23 4.79 -2.15 -12.22
N GLY A 24 3.68 -2.88 -12.28
CA GLY A 24 3.68 -4.30 -12.66
C GLY A 24 4.31 -4.54 -14.03
N LYS A 25 3.98 -3.72 -15.04
CA LYS A 25 4.57 -3.81 -16.38
C LYS A 25 6.08 -3.54 -16.38
N ILE A 26 6.54 -2.55 -15.60
CA ILE A 26 7.97 -2.25 -15.46
C ILE A 26 8.70 -3.47 -14.90
N ILE A 27 8.20 -4.03 -13.79
CA ILE A 27 8.80 -5.21 -13.15
C ILE A 27 8.71 -6.46 -14.05
N ARG A 28 7.66 -6.60 -14.86
CA ARG A 28 7.57 -7.67 -15.87
C ARG A 28 8.80 -7.67 -16.77
N SER A 29 9.21 -6.50 -17.28
CA SER A 29 10.35 -6.41 -18.20
C SER A 29 11.67 -6.89 -17.58
N GLU A 30 11.77 -6.88 -16.25
CA GLU A 30 12.95 -7.31 -15.50
C GLU A 30 12.89 -8.79 -15.12
N LEU A 31 11.74 -9.27 -14.62
CA LEU A 31 11.60 -10.59 -14.03
C LEU A 31 11.06 -11.65 -14.99
N ILE A 32 10.26 -11.24 -15.99
CA ILE A 32 9.60 -12.13 -16.93
C ILE A 32 10.19 -11.87 -18.31
N LYS A 33 10.89 -12.86 -18.83
CA LYS A 33 11.35 -12.87 -20.21
C LYS A 33 10.52 -13.87 -20.99
N GLU A 34 10.38 -13.58 -22.28
CA GLU A 34 9.62 -14.41 -23.20
C GLU A 34 10.42 -15.65 -23.64
N ASP A 35 11.73 -15.67 -23.33
CA ASP A 35 12.60 -16.84 -23.45
C ASP A 35 12.76 -17.55 -22.09
N ASP A 36 13.38 -18.73 -22.08
CA ASP A 36 13.59 -19.54 -20.86
C ASP A 36 14.59 -18.92 -19.85
N LYS A 37 14.94 -17.64 -20.01
CA LYS A 37 15.86 -16.90 -19.13
C LYS A 37 15.14 -15.98 -18.14
N GLY A 38 13.81 -15.95 -18.17
CA GLY A 38 13.01 -15.25 -17.17
C GLY A 38 13.13 -15.92 -15.80
N LEU A 39 13.10 -15.13 -14.73
CA LEU A 39 13.07 -15.67 -13.36
C LEU A 39 11.71 -16.29 -13.04
N ILE A 40 10.64 -15.74 -13.63
CA ILE A 40 9.25 -16.13 -13.42
C ILE A 40 8.60 -16.46 -14.78
N PRO A 41 7.72 -17.47 -14.86
CA PRO A 41 7.00 -17.79 -16.09
C PRO A 41 6.16 -16.60 -16.61
N PRO A 42 5.97 -16.48 -17.94
CA PRO A 42 5.19 -15.38 -18.52
C PRO A 42 3.68 -15.45 -18.26
N ILE A 43 3.20 -16.61 -17.82
CA ILE A 43 1.81 -16.89 -17.45
C ILE A 43 1.76 -17.10 -15.94
N TYR A 44 0.88 -16.38 -15.25
CA TYR A 44 0.70 -16.54 -13.81
C TYR A 44 0.32 -17.97 -13.44
N ASP A 45 1.03 -18.48 -12.44
CA ASP A 45 0.83 -19.79 -11.83
C ASP A 45 1.03 -19.63 -10.31
N PRO A 46 0.03 -19.94 -9.48
CA PRO A 46 0.12 -19.77 -8.03
C PRO A 46 1.24 -20.63 -7.40
N ASN A 47 1.72 -21.68 -8.09
CA ASN A 47 2.86 -22.47 -7.62
C ASN A 47 4.21 -21.75 -7.72
N PHE A 48 4.30 -20.70 -8.55
CA PHE A 48 5.54 -19.94 -8.76
C PHE A 48 5.51 -18.54 -8.14
N VAL A 49 4.32 -18.05 -7.79
CA VAL A 49 4.12 -16.66 -7.38
C VAL A 49 3.27 -16.64 -6.12
N TYR A 50 3.93 -16.31 -5.01
CA TYR A 50 3.27 -16.02 -3.75
C TYR A 50 3.02 -14.52 -3.63
N CYS A 51 1.76 -14.12 -3.40
CA CYS A 51 1.37 -12.73 -3.18
C CYS A 51 0.69 -12.60 -1.82
N ARG A 52 1.17 -11.65 -1.02
CA ARG A 52 0.62 -11.33 0.30
C ARG A 52 0.34 -9.83 0.41
N SER A 53 -0.76 -9.49 1.06
CA SER A 53 -1.15 -8.11 1.35
C SER A 53 -1.76 -8.00 2.74
N THR A 54 -1.82 -6.79 3.29
CA THR A 54 -2.61 -6.56 4.50
C THR A 54 -4.09 -6.68 4.20
N TYR A 55 -4.91 -7.01 5.20
CA TYR A 55 -6.35 -7.11 5.02
C TYR A 55 -7.04 -5.72 4.98
N MET A 56 -6.68 -4.91 3.98
CA MET A 56 -7.28 -3.61 3.70
C MET A 56 -7.62 -3.50 2.21
N ASP A 57 -8.80 -2.96 1.88
CA ASP A 57 -9.28 -2.91 0.49
C ASP A 57 -8.29 -2.23 -0.47
N ARG A 58 -7.67 -1.13 -0.03
CA ARG A 58 -6.70 -0.38 -0.85
C ARG A 58 -5.45 -1.19 -1.18
N THR A 59 -4.96 -2.03 -0.26
CA THR A 59 -3.72 -2.80 -0.44
C THR A 59 -4.00 -4.08 -1.22
N VAL A 60 -5.15 -4.73 -1.00
CA VAL A 60 -5.59 -5.86 -1.82
C VAL A 60 -5.84 -5.44 -3.27
N THR A 61 -6.51 -4.31 -3.48
CA THR A 61 -6.75 -3.79 -4.83
C THR A 61 -5.45 -3.34 -5.50
N SER A 62 -4.53 -2.71 -4.75
CA SER A 62 -3.19 -2.36 -5.25
C SER A 62 -2.43 -3.59 -5.72
N ALA A 63 -2.41 -4.67 -4.92
CA ALA A 63 -1.75 -5.93 -5.29
C ALA A 63 -2.38 -6.55 -6.54
N ARG A 64 -3.71 -6.53 -6.67
CA ARG A 64 -4.41 -7.00 -7.87
C ARG A 64 -4.05 -6.21 -9.12
N SER A 65 -4.04 -4.87 -9.04
CA SER A 65 -3.65 -4.00 -10.15
C SER A 65 -2.19 -4.25 -10.56
N PHE A 66 -1.30 -4.42 -9.58
CA PHE A 66 0.10 -4.77 -9.82
C PHE A 66 0.25 -6.12 -10.54
N LEU A 67 -0.41 -7.18 -10.05
CA LEU A 67 -0.37 -8.51 -10.68
C LEU A 67 -0.95 -8.49 -12.10
N ALA A 68 -2.02 -7.72 -12.33
CA ALA A 68 -2.57 -7.53 -13.68
C ALA A 68 -1.54 -6.89 -14.62
N GLY A 69 -0.77 -5.91 -14.14
CA GLY A 69 0.34 -5.32 -14.89
C GLY A 69 1.46 -6.32 -15.16
N LEU A 70 1.89 -7.03 -14.13
CA LEU A 70 2.99 -7.99 -14.16
C LEU A 70 2.74 -9.14 -15.15
N PHE A 71 1.50 -9.63 -15.21
CA PHE A 71 1.10 -10.73 -16.07
C PHE A 71 0.33 -10.31 -17.32
N SER A 72 0.29 -9.01 -17.63
CA SER A 72 -0.20 -8.54 -18.94
C SER A 72 0.86 -8.76 -20.02
N SER A 73 0.44 -9.08 -21.24
CA SER A 73 1.35 -9.22 -22.38
C SER A 73 1.00 -8.22 -23.47
N GLU A 74 1.93 -7.35 -23.83
CA GLU A 74 1.74 -6.40 -24.94
C GLU A 74 1.53 -7.12 -26.28
N LYS A 75 2.18 -8.28 -26.47
CA LYS A 75 2.00 -9.14 -27.65
C LYS A 75 0.58 -9.71 -27.75
N GLN A 76 -0.14 -9.76 -26.64
CA GLN A 76 -1.52 -10.25 -26.56
C GLN A 76 -2.49 -9.12 -26.20
N ASP A 77 -2.25 -7.91 -26.70
CA ASP A 77 -3.15 -6.76 -26.54
C ASP A 77 -3.42 -6.42 -25.06
N ASN A 78 -2.36 -6.45 -24.25
CA ASN A 78 -2.39 -6.23 -22.80
C ASN A 78 -3.33 -7.18 -22.02
N LYS A 79 -3.67 -8.34 -22.58
CA LYS A 79 -4.43 -9.36 -21.86
C LYS A 79 -3.59 -9.99 -20.74
N VAL A 80 -4.21 -10.13 -19.59
CA VAL A 80 -3.64 -10.86 -18.44
C VAL A 80 -3.53 -12.35 -18.78
N GLN A 81 -2.33 -12.90 -18.57
CA GLN A 81 -2.00 -14.30 -18.80
C GLN A 81 -1.97 -15.04 -17.47
N ALA A 82 -2.97 -15.88 -17.20
CA ALA A 82 -3.08 -16.57 -15.93
C ALA A 82 -3.72 -17.95 -16.07
N LYS A 83 -3.24 -18.93 -15.29
CA LYS A 83 -3.84 -20.28 -15.17
C LYS A 83 -5.05 -20.32 -14.21
N GLY A 84 -5.41 -19.20 -13.61
CA GLY A 84 -6.47 -19.08 -12.61
C GLY A 84 -6.60 -17.64 -12.08
N PRO A 85 -7.47 -17.40 -11.09
CA PRO A 85 -7.53 -16.11 -10.41
C PRO A 85 -6.23 -15.83 -9.66
N PHE A 86 -5.90 -14.56 -9.47
CA PHE A 86 -4.78 -14.19 -8.59
C PHE A 86 -5.13 -14.52 -7.14
N GLU A 87 -4.30 -15.36 -6.53
CA GLU A 87 -4.36 -15.66 -5.10
C GLU A 87 -3.54 -14.62 -4.33
N ILE A 88 -4.21 -13.87 -3.46
CA ILE A 88 -3.60 -12.87 -2.59
C ILE A 88 -3.91 -13.29 -1.16
N GLU A 89 -2.89 -13.73 -0.43
CA GLU A 89 -3.03 -14.07 0.97
C GLU A 89 -3.14 -12.79 1.81
N VAL A 90 -4.08 -12.81 2.74
CA VAL A 90 -4.28 -11.74 3.73
C VAL A 90 -4.46 -12.39 5.09
N HIS A 91 -3.95 -11.73 6.13
CA HIS A 91 -4.15 -12.17 7.51
C HIS A 91 -5.12 -11.23 8.23
N ASN A 92 -5.86 -11.78 9.18
CA ASN A 92 -6.66 -10.95 10.06
C ASN A 92 -5.75 -10.12 10.97
N PHE A 93 -6.30 -9.03 11.48
CA PHE A 93 -5.54 -8.07 12.29
C PHE A 93 -4.70 -8.70 13.42
N PRO A 94 -5.17 -9.69 14.21
CA PRO A 94 -4.35 -10.29 15.28
C PRO A 94 -3.12 -11.06 14.80
N ASP A 95 -3.17 -11.60 13.57
CA ASP A 95 -2.11 -12.42 12.98
C ASP A 95 -1.23 -11.62 12.01
N GLU A 96 -1.53 -10.33 11.85
CA GLU A 96 -0.86 -9.46 10.90
C GLU A 96 0.55 -9.07 11.35
N ASP A 97 1.52 -9.30 10.47
CA ASP A 97 2.94 -9.05 10.70
C ASP A 97 3.59 -8.17 9.61
N MET A 98 2.83 -7.76 8.57
CA MET A 98 3.29 -6.85 7.54
C MET A 98 3.42 -5.40 8.01
N PHE A 99 2.93 -5.08 9.21
CA PHE A 99 3.17 -3.81 9.90
C PHE A 99 3.33 -4.01 11.42
N PRO A 100 4.01 -3.08 12.11
CA PRO A 100 4.13 -3.11 13.57
C PRO A 100 2.76 -3.07 14.26
N ASN A 101 2.32 -4.19 14.81
CA ASN A 101 1.02 -4.30 15.47
C ASN A 101 1.13 -4.10 16.99
N ALA A 102 1.01 -2.85 17.44
CA ALA A 102 1.08 -2.50 18.86
C ALA A 102 -0.04 -3.14 19.70
N ARG A 103 -1.17 -3.52 19.10
CA ARG A 103 -2.29 -4.13 19.85
C ARG A 103 -2.04 -5.60 20.17
N VAL A 104 -1.26 -6.28 19.34
CA VAL A 104 -0.92 -7.70 19.51
C VAL A 104 0.37 -7.87 20.30
N TYR A 105 1.37 -7.01 20.06
CA TYR A 105 2.70 -7.13 20.64
C TYR A 105 2.94 -6.10 21.76
N PRO A 106 2.88 -6.49 23.05
CA PRO A 106 2.95 -5.55 24.17
C PRO A 106 4.26 -4.77 24.26
N ILE A 107 5.35 -5.28 23.67
CA ILE A 107 6.62 -4.57 23.64
C ILE A 107 6.54 -3.30 22.78
N ILE A 108 5.77 -3.35 21.68
CA ILE A 108 5.55 -2.21 20.80
C ILE A 108 4.62 -1.21 21.50
N ALA A 109 3.59 -1.68 22.20
CA ALA A 109 2.71 -0.81 23.00
C ALA A 109 3.43 -0.05 24.13
N LYS A 110 4.57 -0.56 24.59
CA LYS A 110 5.40 0.09 25.62
C LYS A 110 6.36 1.13 25.04
N CYS A 111 6.57 1.14 23.73
CA CYS A 111 7.36 2.18 23.07
C CYS A 111 6.58 3.49 23.09
N LYS A 112 7.30 4.61 23.23
CA LYS A 112 6.69 5.93 23.11
C LYS A 112 6.04 6.08 21.74
N SER A 113 4.80 6.54 21.72
CA SER A 113 4.11 6.86 20.48
C SER A 113 4.84 7.97 19.71
N ALA A 114 4.55 8.11 18.42
CA ALA A 114 5.09 9.22 17.63
C ALA A 114 4.75 10.59 18.26
N LEU A 115 3.56 10.68 18.87
CA LEU A 115 3.10 11.89 19.55
C LEU A 115 3.88 12.17 20.83
N GLU A 116 4.14 11.15 21.65
CA GLU A 116 4.94 11.27 22.87
C GLU A 116 6.40 11.64 22.57
N LEU A 117 6.97 11.04 21.52
CA LEU A 117 8.31 11.40 21.04
C LEU A 117 8.34 12.85 20.58
N TYR A 118 7.37 13.28 19.78
CA TYR A 118 7.25 14.66 19.32
C TYR A 118 7.10 15.66 20.48
N GLY A 119 6.28 15.34 21.48
CA GLY A 119 6.08 16.15 22.68
C GLY A 119 7.36 16.32 23.50
N SER A 120 8.23 15.31 23.50
CA SER A 120 9.52 15.35 24.22
C SER A 120 10.62 16.16 23.51
N LEU A 121 10.39 16.62 22.28
CA LEU A 121 11.34 17.48 21.57
C LEU A 121 11.44 18.86 22.24
N ASP A 122 12.63 19.48 22.17
CA ASP A 122 12.82 20.86 22.60
C ASP A 122 11.95 21.84 21.78
N ASP A 123 11.44 22.92 22.38
CA ASP A 123 10.57 23.87 21.68
C ASP A 123 11.26 24.62 20.54
N THR A 124 12.59 24.70 20.57
CA THR A 124 13.40 25.25 19.49
C THR A 124 13.67 24.23 18.37
N HIS A 125 13.24 22.97 18.53
CA HIS A 125 13.43 21.93 17.53
C HIS A 125 12.73 22.28 16.21
N ASP A 126 13.41 22.00 15.09
CA ASP A 126 12.95 22.44 13.77
C ASP A 126 11.59 21.84 13.38
N LEU A 127 11.29 20.60 13.81
CA LEU A 127 9.96 19.99 13.63
C LEU A 127 8.83 20.75 14.34
N LYS A 128 9.10 21.36 15.51
CA LYS A 128 8.11 22.19 16.21
C LYS A 128 7.89 23.51 15.49
N LYS A 129 8.97 24.17 15.08
CA LYS A 129 8.92 25.40 14.26
C LYS A 129 8.18 25.17 12.94
N ALA A 130 8.50 24.09 12.22
CA ALA A 130 7.87 23.75 10.94
C ALA A 130 6.37 23.46 11.09
N ARG A 131 5.97 22.70 12.13
CA ARG A 131 4.56 22.45 12.42
C ARG A 131 3.81 23.76 12.69
N GLN A 132 4.36 24.65 13.52
CA GLN A 132 3.71 25.92 13.83
C GLN A 132 3.58 26.81 12.58
N ALA A 133 4.62 26.90 11.77
CA ALA A 133 4.58 27.64 10.51
C ALA A 133 3.51 27.10 9.56
N LEU A 134 3.38 25.77 9.47
CA LEU A 134 2.32 25.12 8.69
C LEU A 134 0.94 25.48 9.23
N ILE A 135 0.69 25.29 10.53
CA ILE A 135 -0.58 25.58 11.21
C ILE A 135 -1.01 27.03 10.93
N ASN A 136 -0.10 27.98 11.12
CA ASN A 136 -0.36 29.40 10.85
C ASN A 136 -0.73 29.65 9.38
N ARG A 137 -0.09 28.95 8.45
CA ARG A 137 -0.31 29.13 7.01
C ARG A 137 -1.62 28.51 6.52
N ILE A 138 -2.03 27.39 7.10
CA ILE A 138 -3.30 26.72 6.75
C ILE A 138 -4.49 27.31 7.53
N GLY A 139 -4.25 28.17 8.52
CA GLY A 139 -5.28 28.87 9.27
C GLY A 139 -6.11 27.98 10.19
N VAL A 140 -5.55 26.85 10.64
CA VAL A 140 -6.24 25.94 11.57
C VAL A 140 -5.86 26.33 13.00
N SER A 141 -6.85 26.63 13.85
CA SER A 141 -6.63 27.35 15.12
C SER A 141 -6.08 26.49 16.26
N ASP A 142 -6.24 25.19 16.21
CA ASP A 142 -5.48 24.21 17.00
C ASP A 142 -5.93 22.84 16.49
N TYR A 143 -4.98 21.97 16.17
CA TYR A 143 -5.27 20.67 15.58
C TYR A 143 -5.47 19.65 16.72
N GLU A 144 -6.72 19.38 17.13
CA GLU A 144 -7.05 18.30 18.08
C GLU A 144 -6.95 16.90 17.45
N HIS A 145 -6.89 16.81 16.13
CA HIS A 145 -6.75 15.51 15.47
C HIS A 145 -5.27 15.16 15.50
N GLY A 146 -4.94 14.21 16.39
CA GLY A 146 -3.59 13.72 16.59
C GLY A 146 -2.89 13.37 15.28
N ILE A 147 -1.57 13.20 15.36
CA ILE A 147 -0.83 12.45 14.33
C ILE A 147 -1.72 11.26 13.96
N VAL A 148 -2.17 11.18 12.71
CA VAL A 148 -2.95 10.04 12.24
C VAL A 148 -1.99 8.87 12.32
N GLU A 149 -2.04 8.17 13.44
CA GLU A 149 -1.45 6.87 13.57
C GLU A 149 -2.24 5.98 12.62
N LEU A 150 -1.68 5.79 11.43
CA LEU A 150 -2.15 4.82 10.45
C LEU A 150 -1.85 3.43 11.04
N TYR A 151 -2.70 2.97 11.96
CA TYR A 151 -2.78 1.57 12.39
C TYR A 151 -4.07 0.96 11.84
#